data_AF-A0A8J5NRN1-F1
#
_entry.id   AF-A0A8J5NRN1-F1
#
_cell.length_a   1.000
_cell.length_b   1.000
_cell.length_c   1.000
_cell.angle_alpha   90.00
_cell.angle_beta   90.00
_cell.angle_gamma   90.00
#
_symmetry.space_group_name_H-M   'P 1'
#
loop_
_entity.id
_entity.type
_entity.pdbx_description
1 polymer ?
#
loop_
_entity_poly.entity_id
_entity_poly.type
_entity_poly.pdbx_seq_one_letter_code
_entity_poly.pdbx_strand_id
1 'polypeptide(L)'
;MKLHLWFEAKQSGDMDLSVKVEKLSADGRALLDVSINEDTGVRGTTSLLLISARALDATRSTETEPYLLQGREQMLDQGQVVPVDIGLWPSALRIHANESIIVTIAPVTVQSTDLDTGTGIANIRLAANGGTYEGGVNVSFLDLGVTTGSDPPYVNNQRIRTPPSPNRGTHVIHYGGHYDSHLLVPVASNSSHK
;
A
#
# COMPACT_ATOMS: atom_id res chain seq x y z
N MET A 1 12.35 -7.49 3.90
CA MET A 1 12.46 -6.68 5.13
C MET A 1 11.27 -7.04 6.00
N LYS A 2 11.40 -6.95 7.32
CA LYS A 2 10.30 -7.22 8.26
C LYS A 2 10.21 -6.10 9.29
N LEU A 3 9.01 -5.62 9.55
CA LEU A 3 8.73 -4.74 10.68
C LEU A 3 8.08 -5.55 11.81
N HIS A 4 8.75 -5.66 12.94
CA HIS A 4 8.21 -6.25 14.16
C HIS A 4 7.65 -5.15 15.05
N LEU A 5 6.40 -5.26 15.48
CA LEU A 5 5.77 -4.32 16.41
C LEU A 5 5.09 -5.04 17.58
N TRP A 6 5.15 -4.43 18.75
CA TRP A 6 4.24 -4.69 19.86
C TRP A 6 3.07 -3.71 19.76
N PHE A 7 1.90 -4.24 19.40
CA PHE A 7 0.73 -3.47 19.04
C PHE A 7 -0.40 -3.63 20.05
N GLU A 8 -1.12 -2.54 20.32
CA GLU A 8 -2.33 -2.52 21.12
C GLU A 8 -3.39 -1.64 20.43
N ALA A 9 -4.63 -2.11 20.44
CA ALA A 9 -5.81 -1.33 20.05
C ALA A 9 -6.58 -0.92 21.32
N LYS A 10 -6.80 0.38 21.52
CA LYS A 10 -7.43 0.89 22.75
C LYS A 10 -8.96 0.81 22.73
N GLN A 11 -9.60 0.97 21.57
CA GLN A 11 -11.06 1.06 21.41
C GLN A 11 -11.63 0.15 20.30
N SER A 12 -10.85 -0.80 19.80
CA SER A 12 -11.28 -1.77 18.79
C SER A 12 -10.70 -3.14 19.10
N GLY A 13 -11.42 -4.20 18.72
CA GLY A 13 -10.91 -5.58 18.75
C GLY A 13 -10.03 -5.92 17.54
N ASP A 14 -9.94 -5.03 16.56
CA ASP A 14 -9.09 -5.21 15.38
C ASP A 14 -8.72 -3.86 14.77
N MET A 15 -7.62 -3.81 14.02
CA MET A 15 -7.13 -2.62 13.34
C MET A 15 -6.38 -3.05 12.07
N ASP A 16 -6.29 -2.16 11.09
CA ASP A 16 -5.56 -2.36 9.84
C ASP A 16 -4.49 -1.28 9.67
N LEU A 17 -3.26 -1.71 9.44
CA LEU A 17 -2.09 -0.85 9.32
C LEU A 17 -1.55 -0.83 7.91
N SER A 18 -1.24 0.36 7.43
CA SER A 18 -0.31 0.60 6.33
C SER A 18 1.07 0.92 6.90
N VAL A 19 2.08 0.32 6.29
CA VAL A 19 3.48 0.56 6.61
C VAL A 19 4.19 0.97 5.34
N LYS A 20 5.06 1.97 5.47
CA LYS A 20 5.92 2.43 4.39
C LYS A 20 7.31 2.70 4.92
N VAL A 21 8.33 2.20 4.21
CA VAL A 21 9.75 2.44 4.52
C VAL A 21 10.38 3.16 3.35
N GLU A 22 10.86 4.38 3.58
CA GLU A 22 11.36 5.28 2.55
C GLU A 22 12.78 5.74 2.86
N LYS A 23 13.47 6.14 1.79
CA LYS A 23 14.75 6.82 1.88
C LYS A 23 14.55 8.34 1.95
N LEU A 24 15.23 8.99 2.88
CA LEU A 24 15.38 10.43 2.91
C LEU A 24 16.78 10.82 2.40
N SER A 25 16.85 11.89 1.61
CA SER A 25 18.12 12.51 1.22
C SER A 25 18.83 13.16 2.41
N ALA A 26 20.07 13.59 2.21
CA ALA A 26 20.91 14.18 3.26
C ALA A 26 20.34 15.48 3.89
N ASP A 27 19.42 16.13 3.20
CA ASP A 27 18.67 17.30 3.66
C ASP A 27 17.29 16.94 4.28
N GLY A 28 17.01 15.64 4.47
CA GLY A 28 15.79 15.14 5.10
C GLY A 28 14.57 15.12 4.19
N ARG A 29 14.72 15.27 2.87
CA ARG A 29 13.59 15.24 1.92
C ARG A 29 13.31 13.81 1.47
N ALA A 30 12.03 13.45 1.39
CA ALA A 30 11.62 12.18 0.78
C ALA A 30 11.97 12.19 -0.71
N LEU A 31 12.62 11.13 -1.18
CA LEU A 31 12.95 10.97 -2.59
C LEU A 31 11.71 10.49 -3.36
N LEU A 32 11.02 11.43 -4.01
CA LEU A 32 9.85 11.16 -4.86
C LEU A 32 10.25 10.29 -6.06
N ASP A 33 9.41 9.32 -6.42
CA ASP A 33 9.49 8.59 -7.69
C ASP A 33 8.15 8.65 -8.41
N VAL A 34 8.18 8.89 -9.72
CA VAL A 34 7.01 8.73 -10.57
C VAL A 34 7.03 7.29 -11.08
N SER A 35 6.78 6.33 -10.19
CA SER A 35 6.61 4.94 -10.61
C SER A 35 5.19 4.73 -11.16
N ILE A 36 5.07 3.83 -12.14
CA ILE A 36 3.89 3.70 -13.00
C ILE A 36 2.86 2.67 -12.47
N ASN A 37 3.01 2.17 -11.24
CA ASN A 37 2.16 1.09 -10.70
C ASN A 37 1.61 1.47 -9.32
N GLU A 38 0.27 1.41 -9.21
CA GLU A 38 -0.66 1.33 -8.05
C GLU A 38 -0.40 2.13 -6.75
N ASP A 39 0.79 2.68 -6.52
CA ASP A 39 1.11 3.48 -5.35
C ASP A 39 1.76 4.80 -5.79
N THR A 40 1.08 5.89 -5.48
CA THR A 40 1.51 7.22 -5.87
C THR A 40 2.80 7.62 -5.14
N GLY A 41 3.91 7.66 -5.87
CA GLY A 41 4.78 8.83 -5.81
C GLY A 41 6.07 8.78 -4.98
N VAL A 42 6.41 7.70 -4.24
CA VAL A 42 7.64 7.69 -3.42
C VAL A 42 8.45 6.40 -3.51
N ARG A 43 9.78 6.50 -3.55
CA ARG A 43 10.68 5.36 -3.39
C ARG A 43 10.59 4.79 -1.98
N GLY A 44 9.79 3.74 -1.83
CA GLY A 44 9.71 2.99 -0.59
C GLY A 44 9.17 1.59 -0.80
N THR A 45 9.38 0.74 0.21
CA THR A 45 8.67 -0.53 0.29
C THR A 45 7.46 -0.35 1.20
N THR A 46 6.31 -0.88 0.79
CA THR A 46 5.06 -0.79 1.53
C THR A 46 4.61 -2.16 2.01
N SER A 47 3.62 -2.16 2.91
CA SER A 47 2.86 -3.35 3.29
C SER A 47 1.56 -2.93 3.97
N LEU A 48 0.60 -3.84 3.99
CA LEU A 48 -0.67 -3.71 4.69
C LEU A 48 -0.84 -4.93 5.60
N LEU A 49 -1.39 -4.73 6.80
CA LEU A 49 -1.73 -5.84 7.69
C LEU A 49 -2.97 -5.53 8.54
N LEU A 50 -3.97 -6.38 8.41
CA LEU A 50 -5.03 -6.54 9.40
C LEU A 50 -4.48 -7.27 10.64
N ILE A 51 -4.55 -6.63 11.81
CA ILE A 51 -3.89 -7.10 13.04
C ILE A 51 -4.49 -8.42 13.54
N SER A 52 -5.78 -8.66 13.37
CA SER A 52 -6.38 -9.96 13.67
C SER A 52 -5.83 -11.08 12.79
N ALA A 53 -5.33 -10.79 11.60
CA ALA A 53 -4.75 -11.77 10.69
C ALA A 53 -3.24 -12.01 10.90
N ARG A 54 -2.65 -11.50 12.01
CA ARG A 54 -1.21 -11.57 12.34
C ARG A 54 -0.62 -12.98 12.56
N ALA A 55 -1.44 -14.03 12.55
CA ALA A 55 -0.97 -15.38 12.85
C ALA A 55 0.11 -15.83 11.85
N LEU A 56 1.27 -16.26 12.35
CA LEU A 56 2.39 -16.73 11.54
C LEU A 56 2.41 -18.25 11.39
N ASP A 57 2.92 -18.70 10.25
CA ASP A 57 3.41 -20.07 10.08
C ASP A 57 4.85 -20.14 10.61
N ALA A 58 5.03 -20.77 11.77
CA ALA A 58 6.33 -20.87 12.43
C ALA A 58 7.37 -21.69 11.64
N THR A 59 6.93 -22.56 10.73
CA THR A 59 7.83 -23.41 9.93
C THR A 59 8.33 -22.72 8.68
N ARG A 60 7.53 -21.80 8.13
CA ARG A 60 7.83 -21.09 6.87
C ARG A 60 8.34 -19.67 7.08
N SER A 61 7.99 -19.05 8.20
CA SER A 61 8.48 -17.71 8.53
C SER A 61 9.98 -17.74 8.75
N THR A 62 10.66 -16.78 8.15
CA THR A 62 12.07 -16.51 8.41
C THR A 62 12.22 -15.23 9.23
N GLU A 63 13.44 -14.94 9.67
CA GLU A 63 13.74 -13.71 10.39
C GLU A 63 13.34 -12.45 9.60
N THR A 64 13.59 -12.43 8.28
CA THR A 64 13.37 -11.27 7.40
C THR A 64 12.05 -11.31 6.62
N GLU A 65 11.38 -12.46 6.61
CA GLU A 65 10.19 -12.73 5.78
C GLU A 65 9.16 -13.52 6.59
N PRO A 66 8.18 -12.84 7.20
CA PRO A 66 7.12 -13.51 7.92
C PRO A 66 6.15 -14.17 6.95
N TYR A 67 5.70 -15.39 7.27
CA TYR A 67 4.65 -16.08 6.53
C TYR A 67 3.34 -16.00 7.31
N LEU A 68 2.42 -15.15 6.85
CA LEU A 68 1.10 -14.99 7.47
C LEU A 68 0.18 -16.16 7.06
N LEU A 69 -0.47 -16.79 8.03
CA LEU A 69 -1.42 -17.87 7.79
C LEU A 69 -2.73 -17.38 7.17
N GLN A 70 -3.20 -16.21 7.60
CA GLN A 70 -4.48 -15.59 7.20
C GLN A 70 -5.71 -16.53 7.24
N GLY A 71 -5.64 -17.62 8.02
CA GLY A 71 -6.70 -18.64 8.08
C GLY A 71 -7.72 -18.43 9.20
N ARG A 72 -7.48 -17.48 10.11
CA ARG A 72 -8.41 -17.10 11.19
C ARG A 72 -8.09 -15.70 11.70
N GLU A 73 -9.10 -15.07 12.27
CA GLU A 73 -8.98 -13.81 12.98
C GLU A 73 -8.65 -14.04 14.45
N GLN A 74 -7.65 -13.33 14.97
CA GLN A 74 -7.26 -13.28 16.37
C GLN A 74 -7.62 -11.91 16.95
N MET A 75 -8.89 -11.73 17.29
CA MET A 75 -9.39 -10.48 17.89
C MET A 75 -8.59 -10.09 19.15
N LEU A 76 -8.52 -8.78 19.41
CA LEU A 76 -7.83 -8.18 20.54
C LEU A 76 -8.78 -7.89 21.69
N ASP A 77 -8.37 -8.26 22.90
CA ASP A 77 -9.02 -7.80 24.12
C ASP A 77 -8.53 -6.40 24.50
N GLN A 78 -9.34 -5.66 25.27
CA GLN A 78 -8.95 -4.33 25.74
C GLN A 78 -7.69 -4.40 26.60
N GLY A 79 -6.66 -3.61 26.26
CA GLY A 79 -5.38 -3.60 26.96
C GLY A 79 -4.43 -4.72 26.55
N GLN A 80 -4.83 -5.60 25.62
CA GLN A 80 -3.98 -6.66 25.13
C GLN A 80 -2.91 -6.09 24.19
N VAL A 81 -1.64 -6.33 24.54
CA VAL A 81 -0.49 -6.03 23.68
C VAL A 81 -0.06 -7.31 22.98
N VAL A 82 0.05 -7.28 21.66
CA VAL A 82 0.39 -8.45 20.84
C VAL A 82 1.58 -8.17 19.93
N PRO A 83 2.46 -9.16 19.69
CA PRO A 83 3.49 -9.03 18.66
C PRO A 83 2.86 -9.18 17.27
N VAL A 84 3.28 -8.34 16.33
CA VAL A 84 2.91 -8.40 14.91
C VAL A 84 4.15 -8.32 14.05
N ASP A 85 4.25 -9.21 13.08
CA ASP A 85 5.32 -9.23 12.09
C ASP A 85 4.74 -8.87 10.72
N ILE A 86 5.19 -7.74 10.17
CA ILE A 86 4.73 -7.18 8.90
C ILE A 86 5.85 -7.36 7.87
N GLY A 87 5.61 -8.22 6.87
CA GLY A 87 6.51 -8.41 5.75
C GLY A 87 6.40 -7.24 4.78
N LEU A 88 7.52 -6.59 4.47
CA LEU A 88 7.60 -5.51 3.49
C LEU A 88 7.96 -6.08 2.12
N TRP A 89 7.38 -5.51 1.05
CA TRP A 89 7.70 -5.89 -0.32
C TRP A 89 9.23 -5.92 -0.56
N PRO A 90 9.74 -6.91 -1.33
CA PRO A 90 11.16 -6.95 -1.68
C PRO A 90 11.60 -5.64 -2.34
N SER A 91 12.68 -5.05 -1.83
CA SER A 91 13.21 -3.80 -2.36
C SER A 91 14.72 -3.75 -2.20
N ALA A 92 15.40 -3.05 -3.12
CA ALA A 92 16.83 -2.79 -3.05
C ALA A 92 17.05 -1.28 -2.86
N LEU A 93 17.77 -0.91 -1.80
CA LEU A 93 17.98 0.48 -1.42
C LEU A 93 19.46 0.70 -1.09
N ARG A 94 20.07 1.71 -1.72
CA ARG A 94 21.42 2.16 -1.39
C ARG A 94 21.32 3.43 -0.54
N ILE A 95 21.83 3.36 0.69
CA ILE A 95 21.94 4.49 1.62
C ILE A 95 23.38 5.01 1.58
N HIS A 96 23.55 6.28 1.23
CA HIS A 96 24.82 7.00 1.27
C HIS A 96 25.00 7.69 2.62
N ALA A 97 26.20 8.19 2.87
CA ALA A 97 26.48 9.00 4.06
C ALA A 97 25.50 10.17 4.16
N ASN A 98 25.03 10.44 5.38
CA ASN A 98 24.06 11.48 5.75
C ASN A 98 22.63 11.27 5.26
N GLU A 99 22.35 10.25 4.44
CA GLU A 99 20.98 9.85 4.12
C GLU A 99 20.39 8.99 5.23
N SER A 100 19.07 8.91 5.31
CA SER A 100 18.38 8.16 6.36
C SER A 100 17.20 7.35 5.82
N ILE A 101 16.68 6.47 6.67
CA ILE A 101 15.47 5.70 6.41
C ILE A 101 14.38 6.22 7.35
N ILE A 102 13.17 6.40 6.83
CA ILE A 102 11.98 6.71 7.61
C ILE A 102 11.01 5.53 7.52
N VAL A 103 10.38 5.19 8.65
CA VAL A 103 9.29 4.23 8.72
C VAL A 103 8.03 4.99 9.07
N THR A 104 7.04 4.95 8.18
CA THR A 104 5.71 5.53 8.39
C THR A 104 4.73 4.40 8.66
N ILE A 105 3.99 4.50 9.77
CA ILE A 105 2.94 3.56 10.14
C ILE A 105 1.64 4.37 10.28
N ALA A 106 0.61 3.99 9.53
CA ALA A 106 -0.64 4.74 9.46
C ALA A 106 -1.84 3.80 9.36
N PRO A 107 -3.04 4.20 9.81
CA PRO A 107 -4.25 3.41 9.58
C PRO A 107 -4.54 3.32 8.07
N VAL A 108 -4.96 2.14 7.61
CA VAL A 108 -5.43 1.97 6.23
C VAL A 108 -6.72 2.75 6.03
N THR A 109 -6.80 3.47 4.90
CA THR A 109 -8.03 4.10 4.44
C THR A 109 -8.74 3.16 3.47
N VAL A 110 -9.97 2.75 3.80
CA VAL A 110 -10.77 1.90 2.92
C VAL A 110 -11.21 2.72 1.70
N GLN A 111 -10.81 2.25 0.53
CA GLN A 111 -11.28 2.79 -0.73
C GLN A 111 -12.72 2.32 -1.01
N SER A 112 -13.56 3.24 -1.50
CA SER A 112 -14.93 2.89 -1.88
C SER A 112 -14.92 1.83 -2.98
N THR A 113 -15.73 0.79 -2.82
CA THR A 113 -15.99 -0.22 -3.86
C THR A 113 -16.82 0.31 -5.02
N ASP A 114 -17.39 1.51 -4.87
CA ASP A 114 -18.13 2.22 -5.92
C ASP A 114 -17.24 3.22 -6.69
N LEU A 115 -15.93 3.23 -6.43
CA LEU A 115 -15.01 4.11 -7.11
C LEU A 115 -14.88 3.70 -8.59
N ASP A 116 -15.32 4.59 -9.47
CA ASP A 116 -15.04 4.49 -10.90
C ASP A 116 -13.69 5.15 -11.20
N THR A 117 -12.70 4.33 -11.56
CA THR A 117 -11.35 4.75 -11.92
C THR A 117 -11.22 5.13 -13.40
N GLY A 118 -12.30 5.06 -14.17
CA GLY A 118 -12.32 5.27 -15.61
C GLY A 118 -11.63 4.14 -16.40
N THR A 119 -11.29 3.02 -15.75
CA THR A 119 -10.75 1.86 -16.45
C THR A 119 -11.78 1.26 -17.39
N GLY A 120 -11.39 0.94 -18.62
CA GLY A 120 -12.32 0.46 -19.65
C GLY A 120 -13.08 1.58 -20.37
N ILE A 121 -12.82 2.84 -20.03
CA ILE A 121 -13.30 4.01 -20.76
C ILE A 121 -12.20 4.49 -21.71
N ALA A 122 -12.57 4.77 -22.96
CA ALA A 122 -11.70 5.42 -23.94
C ALA A 122 -12.42 6.62 -24.55
N ASN A 123 -11.78 7.78 -24.50
CA ASN A 123 -12.20 8.93 -25.29
C ASN A 123 -11.57 8.80 -26.69
N ILE A 124 -12.41 8.50 -27.67
CA ILE A 124 -12.03 8.33 -29.06
C ILE A 124 -12.49 9.56 -29.84
N ARG A 125 -11.55 10.43 -30.17
CA ARG A 125 -11.81 11.61 -30.99
C ARG A 125 -11.76 11.23 -32.47
N LEU A 126 -12.90 11.33 -33.15
CA LEU A 126 -13.05 11.01 -34.57
C LEU A 126 -13.38 12.26 -35.39
N ALA A 127 -12.97 12.29 -36.66
CA ALA A 127 -13.47 13.29 -37.59
C ALA A 127 -14.97 13.06 -37.83
N ALA A 128 -15.78 14.11 -37.62
CA ALA A 128 -17.25 14.00 -37.62
C ALA A 128 -17.82 13.46 -38.95
N ASN A 129 -17.12 13.71 -40.06
CA ASN A 129 -17.54 13.30 -41.40
C ASN A 129 -16.78 12.07 -41.93
N GLY A 130 -15.89 11.47 -41.13
CA GLY A 130 -15.03 10.34 -41.55
C GLY A 130 -13.97 10.70 -42.62
N GLY A 131 -13.11 9.75 -42.98
CA GLY A 131 -12.16 9.87 -44.10
C GLY A 131 -10.77 10.43 -43.78
N THR A 132 -10.00 10.70 -44.84
CA THR A 132 -8.63 11.23 -44.80
C THR A 132 -8.64 12.71 -45.17
N TYR A 133 -7.87 13.53 -44.46
CA TYR A 133 -7.82 14.98 -44.63
C TYR A 133 -6.41 15.45 -44.96
N GLU A 134 -6.31 16.47 -45.80
CA GLU A 134 -5.05 17.15 -46.09
C GLU A 134 -4.56 17.96 -44.87
N GLY A 135 -3.24 18.09 -44.75
CA GLY A 135 -2.61 18.84 -43.66
C GLY A 135 -3.05 20.31 -43.64
N GLY A 136 -3.48 20.81 -42.49
CA GLY A 136 -3.86 22.22 -42.29
C GLY A 136 -5.33 22.56 -42.58
N VAL A 137 -6.14 21.58 -42.99
CA VAL A 137 -7.60 21.76 -43.15
C VAL A 137 -8.28 21.75 -41.77
N ASN A 138 -9.24 22.64 -41.56
CA ASN A 138 -10.01 22.68 -40.33
C ASN A 138 -11.05 21.54 -40.34
N VAL A 139 -10.90 20.57 -39.44
CA VAL A 139 -11.74 19.36 -39.37
C VAL A 139 -12.64 19.44 -38.13
N SER A 140 -13.94 19.21 -38.32
CA SER A 140 -14.89 19.06 -37.22
C SER A 140 -14.73 17.69 -36.58
N PHE A 141 -14.75 17.63 -35.24
CA PHE A 141 -14.55 16.39 -34.48
C PHE A 141 -15.82 15.99 -33.73
N LEU A 142 -15.98 14.68 -33.57
CA LEU A 142 -16.92 14.03 -32.68
C LEU A 142 -16.11 13.23 -31.66
N ASP A 143 -16.29 13.53 -30.38
CA ASP A 143 -15.73 12.73 -29.30
C ASP A 143 -16.69 11.59 -28.98
N LEU A 144 -16.23 10.35 -29.18
CA LEU A 144 -16.91 9.13 -28.76
C LEU A 144 -16.27 8.60 -27.48
N GLY A 145 -17.05 7.87 -26.68
CA GLY A 145 -16.63 7.44 -25.36
C GLY A 145 -17.59 7.97 -24.30
N VAL A 146 -17.40 7.54 -23.07
CA VAL A 146 -18.27 7.93 -21.96
C VAL A 146 -17.44 8.57 -20.86
N THR A 147 -18.06 9.38 -20.00
CA THR A 147 -17.40 9.93 -18.81
C THR A 147 -17.49 8.93 -17.65
N THR A 148 -16.68 9.12 -16.60
CA THR A 148 -16.88 8.42 -15.32
C THR A 148 -18.35 8.43 -14.90
N GLY A 149 -18.85 7.32 -14.36
CA GLY A 149 -20.26 7.06 -14.05
C GLY A 149 -21.01 6.32 -15.16
N SER A 150 -20.32 5.86 -16.20
CA SER A 150 -20.89 5.20 -17.37
C SER A 150 -20.99 3.69 -17.30
N ASP A 151 -20.63 3.11 -16.16
CA ASP A 151 -20.68 1.67 -15.96
C ASP A 151 -22.05 1.13 -16.40
N PRO A 152 -22.09 0.09 -17.27
CA PRO A 152 -23.35 -0.51 -17.66
C PRO A 152 -24.17 -0.95 -16.44
N PRO A 153 -25.52 -0.91 -16.48
CA PRO A 153 -26.36 -1.26 -15.33
C PRO A 153 -26.05 -2.64 -14.72
N TYR A 154 -25.65 -3.61 -15.53
CA TYR A 154 -25.27 -4.95 -15.04
C TYR A 154 -23.95 -4.96 -14.25
N VAL A 155 -23.03 -4.01 -14.49
CA VAL A 155 -21.80 -3.82 -13.70
C VAL A 155 -22.16 -3.22 -12.35
N ASN A 156 -23.00 -2.17 -12.36
CA ASN A 156 -23.49 -1.54 -11.13
C ASN A 156 -24.25 -2.52 -10.23
N ASN A 157 -25.04 -3.42 -10.82
CA ASN A 157 -25.77 -4.46 -10.09
C ASN A 157 -24.86 -5.54 -9.44
N GLN A 158 -23.61 -5.65 -9.87
CA GLN A 158 -22.61 -6.57 -9.30
C GLN A 158 -21.71 -5.92 -8.25
N ARG A 159 -21.85 -4.61 -8.00
CA ARG A 159 -21.03 -3.90 -7.01
C ARG A 159 -21.26 -4.49 -5.62
N ILE A 160 -20.16 -4.77 -4.93
CA ILE A 160 -20.19 -5.19 -3.54
C ILE A 160 -20.18 -3.98 -2.63
N ARG A 161 -20.80 -4.09 -1.46
CA ARG A 161 -20.76 -3.04 -0.45
C ARG A 161 -19.34 -2.85 0.05
N THR A 162 -18.91 -1.60 0.20
CA THR A 162 -17.61 -1.27 0.79
C THR A 162 -17.53 -1.84 2.20
N PRO A 163 -16.51 -2.66 2.53
CA PRO A 163 -16.36 -3.19 3.87
C PRO A 163 -16.09 -2.04 4.85
N PRO A 164 -16.65 -2.07 6.07
CA PRO A 164 -16.32 -1.08 7.08
C PRO A 164 -14.86 -1.25 7.51
N SER A 165 -14.18 -0.13 7.76
CA SER A 165 -12.84 -0.19 8.36
C SER A 165 -12.92 -0.74 9.80
N PRO A 166 -12.00 -1.64 10.20
CA PRO A 166 -11.85 -2.04 11.60
C PRO A 166 -11.21 -0.92 12.45
N ASN A 167 -10.57 0.08 11.81
CA ASN A 167 -9.85 1.14 12.50
C ASN A 167 -10.79 2.04 13.31
N ARG A 168 -10.70 1.97 14.65
CA ARG A 168 -11.50 2.79 15.57
C ARG A 168 -10.70 3.20 16.81
N GLY A 169 -10.51 4.51 16.99
CA GLY A 169 -9.82 5.06 18.16
C GLY A 169 -8.31 5.08 17.99
N THR A 170 -7.59 4.69 19.04
CA THR A 170 -6.15 4.90 19.17
C THR A 170 -5.38 3.60 18.90
N HIS A 171 -4.43 3.69 17.97
CA HIS A 171 -3.42 2.68 17.73
C HIS A 171 -2.24 2.98 18.66
N VAL A 172 -1.77 1.98 19.41
CA VAL A 172 -0.62 2.14 20.31
C VAL A 172 0.48 1.18 19.88
N ILE A 173 1.66 1.74 19.62
CA ILE A 173 2.87 1.01 19.28
C ILE A 173 3.81 1.13 20.46
N HIS A 174 4.13 0.01 21.09
CA HIS A 174 5.03 -0.06 22.22
C HIS A 174 6.46 -0.27 21.72
N TYR A 175 7.44 0.44 22.27
CA TYR A 175 8.84 0.28 21.90
C TYR A 175 9.77 0.53 23.09
N GLY A 176 10.88 -0.18 23.15
CA GLY A 176 11.87 -0.11 24.23
C GLY A 176 11.61 -1.09 25.38
N GLY A 177 12.67 -1.41 26.13
CA GLY A 177 12.59 -2.37 27.24
C GLY A 177 12.24 -3.78 26.75
N HIS A 178 11.16 -4.36 27.29
CA HIS A 178 10.66 -5.67 26.87
C HIS A 178 9.79 -5.64 25.61
N TYR A 179 9.43 -4.45 25.11
CA TYR A 179 8.72 -4.28 23.84
C TYR A 179 9.73 -3.94 22.74
N ASP A 180 10.32 -4.96 22.13
CA ASP A 180 11.40 -4.85 21.15
C ASP A 180 10.91 -4.55 19.73
N SER A 181 9.98 -3.61 19.55
CA SER A 181 9.55 -3.19 18.21
C SER A 181 10.73 -2.64 17.39
N HIS A 182 10.95 -3.20 16.20
CA HIS A 182 12.09 -2.86 15.34
C HIS A 182 11.82 -3.13 13.86
N LEU A 183 12.53 -2.42 12.98
CA LEU A 183 12.62 -2.75 11.56
C LEU A 183 13.86 -3.61 11.33
N LEU A 184 13.66 -4.79 10.75
CA LEU A 184 14.74 -5.69 10.35
C LEU A 184 15.09 -5.48 8.87
N VAL A 185 16.31 -5.00 8.66
CA VAL A 185 16.85 -4.65 7.33
C VAL A 185 17.92 -5.67 6.92
N PRO A 186 17.71 -6.45 5.84
CA PRO A 186 18.73 -7.37 5.33
C PRO A 186 19.80 -6.55 4.58
N VAL A 187 20.93 -6.32 5.24
CA VAL A 187 22.05 -5.60 4.64
C VAL A 187 22.83 -6.53 3.72
N ALA A 188 22.89 -6.21 2.43
CA ALA A 188 23.78 -6.89 1.51
C ALA A 188 25.24 -6.53 1.86
N SER A 189 25.97 -7.46 2.45
CA SER A 189 27.42 -7.33 2.61
C SER A 189 28.07 -7.44 1.23
N ASN A 190 28.83 -6.42 0.81
CA ASN A 190 29.68 -6.50 -0.38
C ASN A 190 30.71 -7.63 -0.17
N SER A 191 30.40 -8.83 -0.63
CA SER A 191 31.44 -9.78 -1.03
C SER A 191 32.20 -9.08 -2.14
N SER A 192 33.45 -8.70 -1.88
CA SER A 192 34.33 -8.13 -2.89
C SER A 192 34.35 -9.06 -4.11
N HIS A 193 33.70 -8.65 -5.21
CA HIS A 193 34.07 -9.16 -6.52
C HIS A 193 35.49 -8.66 -6.78
N LYS A 194 36.46 -9.53 -6.46
CA LYS A 194 37.79 -9.47 -7.05
C LYS A 194 37.70 -9.87 -8.51
#